data_AF-A0A161JNN8-F1
#
_entry.id   AF-A0A161JNN8-F1
#
_cell.length_a   1.000
_cell.length_b   1.000
_cell.length_c   1.000
_cell.angle_alpha   90.00
_cell.angle_beta   90.00
_cell.angle_gamma   90.00
#
_symmetry.space_group_name_H-M   'P 1'
#
loop_
_entity.id
_entity.type
_entity.pdbx_description
1 polymer ?
#
loop_
_entity_poly.entity_id
_entity_poly.type
_entity_poly.pdbx_seq_one_letter_code
_entity_poly.pdbx_strand_id
1 'polypeptide(L)'
;MSFRALFLVALTPMFVACGGDSGGSSSPAINVTISEDLKGRASEPDLTSTPVENYQAVALNTLLTSYVVEDSWVDVYYTAAITGDVAVVLSSAAENLDLLVSDFTGLNTLASSKGDTSDERLVFTATSGFTYRVRVKSEGGSDNFQVRFAAANRETLGLTENEYFVKFTTSNDTDCVGLGYTLKSTESLVINWKNGYIINENERMNFSSVSGTTFVIEENSNDTILGLNTVNNYNLQLTLDAETGLISGSEFSEKAYAYAGDSIECRLSIDMTGLIVL
;
A
#
# COMPACT_ATOMS: atom_id res chain seq x y z
N MET A 1 -2.08 54.07 35.68
CA MET A 1 -1.25 53.24 34.79
C MET A 1 -1.63 51.80 35.08
N SER A 2 -2.48 51.22 34.23
CA SER A 2 -3.23 49.99 34.53
C SER A 2 -2.71 48.81 33.72
N PHE A 3 -2.50 47.70 34.42
CA PHE A 3 -2.43 46.35 33.86
C PHE A 3 -3.62 46.06 32.94
N ARG A 4 -3.37 45.31 31.87
CA ARG A 4 -4.22 44.18 31.42
C ARG A 4 -3.46 43.34 30.39
N ALA A 5 -3.06 42.16 30.83
CA ALA A 5 -2.77 41.03 29.97
C ALA A 5 -4.05 40.65 29.22
N LEU A 6 -3.95 40.39 27.92
CA LEU A 6 -4.97 39.68 27.17
C LEU A 6 -4.35 38.38 26.64
N PHE A 7 -4.80 37.28 27.25
CA PHE A 7 -4.60 35.92 26.79
C PHE A 7 -5.11 35.77 25.35
N LEU A 8 -4.24 35.41 24.41
CA LEU A 8 -4.68 34.73 23.19
C LEU A 8 -4.79 33.25 23.53
N VAL A 9 -6.03 32.78 23.63
CA VAL A 9 -6.36 31.36 23.72
C VAL A 9 -6.11 30.75 22.33
N ALA A 10 -5.07 29.92 22.23
CA ALA A 10 -4.85 29.05 21.10
C ALA A 10 -5.99 28.00 21.07
N LEU A 11 -6.88 28.11 20.09
CA LEU A 11 -7.77 27.01 19.71
C LEU A 11 -6.97 26.08 18.79
N THR A 12 -6.36 25.05 19.38
CA THR A 12 -5.93 23.86 18.65
C THR A 12 -7.17 23.00 18.38
N PRO A 13 -7.54 22.71 17.13
CA PRO A 13 -8.45 21.61 16.84
C PRO A 13 -7.71 20.31 17.20
N MET A 14 -8.08 19.72 18.34
CA MET A 14 -7.78 18.33 18.62
C MET A 14 -8.58 17.48 17.63
N PHE A 15 -7.96 17.09 16.53
CA PHE A 15 -8.35 15.87 15.86
C PHE A 15 -8.00 14.73 16.81
N VAL A 16 -9.00 14.30 17.58
CA VAL A 16 -8.95 13.03 18.28
C VAL A 16 -9.08 11.98 17.20
N ALA A 17 -7.94 11.46 16.75
CA ALA A 17 -7.91 10.17 16.10
C ALA A 17 -8.56 9.16 17.05
N CYS A 18 -9.73 8.64 16.68
CA CYS A 18 -10.30 7.45 17.29
C CYS A 18 -9.49 6.22 16.88
N GLY A 19 -8.20 6.20 17.20
CA GLY A 19 -7.39 4.99 17.25
C GLY A 19 -7.52 4.40 18.64
N GLY A 20 -8.66 3.77 18.91
CA GLY A 20 -8.89 3.08 20.17
C GLY A 20 -7.96 1.87 20.28
N ASP A 21 -6.81 2.06 20.91
CA ASP A 21 -5.97 0.98 21.42
C ASP A 21 -6.68 0.35 22.63
N SER A 22 -7.56 -0.61 22.37
CA SER A 22 -8.28 -1.37 23.38
C SER A 22 -7.73 -2.79 23.46
N GLY A 23 -6.69 -2.95 24.28
CA GLY A 23 -6.53 -4.12 25.14
C GLY A 23 -6.16 -5.45 24.47
N GLY A 24 -4.87 -5.80 24.53
CA GLY A 24 -4.41 -7.05 25.16
C GLY A 24 -5.03 -8.39 24.72
N SER A 25 -5.57 -8.51 23.51
CA SER A 25 -5.90 -9.79 22.88
C SER A 25 -4.90 -9.99 21.75
N SER A 26 -3.99 -10.95 21.88
CA SER A 26 -3.13 -11.33 20.76
C SER A 26 -4.02 -11.67 19.56
N SER A 27 -3.84 -10.98 18.44
CA SER A 27 -4.56 -11.28 17.21
C SER A 27 -4.40 -12.77 16.86
N PRO A 28 -5.45 -13.43 16.36
CA PRO A 28 -5.35 -14.76 15.77
C PRO A 28 -4.14 -14.82 14.84
N ALA A 29 -3.30 -15.84 15.01
CA ALA A 29 -2.05 -15.98 14.28
C ALA A 29 -1.90 -17.39 13.73
N ILE A 30 -1.19 -17.50 12.62
CA ILE A 30 -0.84 -18.77 11.98
C ILE A 30 0.62 -19.02 12.31
N ASN A 31 0.88 -20.04 13.14
CA ASN A 31 2.23 -20.49 13.41
C ASN A 31 2.71 -21.39 12.26
N VAL A 32 3.20 -20.76 11.20
CA VAL A 32 3.73 -21.40 9.99
C VAL A 32 5.20 -21.08 9.84
N THR A 33 5.98 -22.08 9.41
CA THR A 33 7.36 -21.87 8.97
C THR A 33 7.36 -21.75 7.45
N ILE A 34 7.68 -20.57 6.96
CA ILE A 34 7.83 -20.28 5.53
C ILE A 34 9.27 -20.60 5.15
N SER A 35 9.48 -21.21 3.98
CA SER A 35 10.83 -21.51 3.49
C SER A 35 11.70 -20.25 3.45
N GLU A 36 12.94 -20.36 3.93
CA GLU A 36 13.90 -19.25 3.90
C GLU A 36 14.21 -18.78 2.47
N ASP A 37 14.07 -19.65 1.47
CA ASP A 37 14.23 -19.29 0.06
C ASP A 37 13.16 -18.29 -0.43
N LEU A 38 12.03 -18.18 0.27
CA LEU A 38 10.93 -17.26 -0.05
C LEU A 38 11.07 -15.89 0.62
N LYS A 39 11.94 -15.73 1.64
CA LYS A 39 12.18 -14.43 2.30
C LYS A 39 12.95 -13.43 1.43
N GLY A 40 13.50 -13.89 0.31
CA GLY A 40 14.36 -13.06 -0.53
C GLY A 40 15.57 -12.49 0.21
N ARG A 41 16.09 -11.36 -0.27
CA ARG A 41 17.32 -10.76 0.25
C ARG A 41 17.05 -9.95 1.51
N ALA A 42 17.84 -10.16 2.55
CA ALA A 42 17.71 -9.41 3.80
C ALA A 42 18.16 -7.94 3.63
N SER A 43 19.41 -7.73 3.21
CA SER A 43 20.06 -6.42 3.38
C SER A 43 19.97 -5.47 2.20
N GLU A 44 19.88 -4.19 2.52
CA GLU A 44 19.91 -3.09 1.56
C GLU A 44 21.34 -2.95 1.00
N PRO A 45 21.51 -2.85 -0.34
CA PRO A 45 22.80 -2.51 -0.92
C PRO A 45 23.18 -1.07 -0.59
N ASP A 46 24.48 -0.76 -0.58
CA ASP A 46 24.94 0.62 -0.44
C ASP A 46 24.26 1.54 -1.48
N LEU A 47 23.58 2.57 -0.98
CA LEU A 47 22.87 3.53 -1.82
C LEU A 47 23.74 4.73 -2.13
N THR A 48 23.80 5.11 -3.41
CA THR A 48 24.39 6.39 -3.82
C THR A 48 23.34 7.49 -3.76
N SER A 49 23.58 8.58 -3.02
CA SER A 49 22.67 9.73 -3.02
C SER A 49 22.77 10.49 -4.34
N THR A 50 21.65 10.68 -5.03
CA THR A 50 21.58 11.35 -6.33
C THR A 50 20.42 12.33 -6.36
N PRO A 51 20.70 13.65 -6.38
CA PRO A 51 19.71 14.65 -6.73
C PRO A 51 19.19 14.41 -8.15
N VAL A 52 17.88 14.47 -8.33
CA VAL A 52 17.25 14.25 -9.63
C VAL A 52 16.38 15.42 -10.06
N GLU A 53 16.35 15.65 -11.37
CA GLU A 53 15.37 16.49 -12.03
C GLU A 53 14.34 15.65 -12.78
N ASN A 54 13.23 16.29 -13.16
CA ASN A 54 12.20 15.65 -13.95
C ASN A 54 12.77 15.14 -15.29
N TYR A 55 12.38 13.94 -15.68
CA TYR A 55 12.83 13.19 -16.86
C TYR A 55 14.29 12.72 -16.83
N GLN A 56 14.95 12.72 -15.67
CA GLN A 56 16.32 12.24 -15.55
C GLN A 56 16.41 10.71 -15.56
N ALA A 57 17.46 10.18 -16.20
CA ALA A 57 17.80 8.77 -16.10
C ALA A 57 18.47 8.45 -14.76
N VAL A 58 18.05 7.37 -14.11
CA VAL A 58 18.52 6.94 -12.80
C VAL A 58 19.09 5.52 -12.83
N ALA A 59 20.01 5.24 -11.91
CA ALA A 59 20.58 3.92 -11.70
C ALA A 59 19.88 3.20 -10.54
N LEU A 60 19.94 1.88 -10.54
CA LEU A 60 19.53 1.07 -9.39
C LEU A 60 20.51 1.28 -8.21
N ASN A 61 20.04 1.02 -6.99
CA ASN A 61 20.78 1.18 -5.73
C ASN A 61 21.16 2.65 -5.47
N THR A 62 20.17 3.52 -5.60
CA THR A 62 20.32 4.96 -5.48
C THR A 62 19.27 5.49 -4.50
N LEU A 63 19.67 6.47 -3.67
CA LEU A 63 18.75 7.31 -2.92
C LEU A 63 18.49 8.56 -3.74
N LEU A 64 17.33 8.61 -4.40
CA LEU A 64 16.93 9.76 -5.21
C LEU A 64 16.41 10.85 -4.29
N THR A 65 16.81 12.10 -4.52
CA THR A 65 16.30 13.25 -3.76
C THR A 65 15.85 14.34 -4.70
N SER A 66 14.67 14.91 -4.48
CA SER A 66 14.16 16.05 -5.25
C SER A 66 13.10 16.80 -4.44
N TYR A 67 12.58 17.88 -5.00
CA TYR A 67 11.42 18.62 -4.52
C TYR A 67 10.24 18.42 -5.48
N VAL A 68 9.04 18.30 -4.94
CA VAL A 68 7.80 18.28 -5.73
C VAL A 68 6.89 19.42 -5.30
N VAL A 69 6.32 20.10 -6.28
CA VAL A 69 5.29 21.14 -6.06
C VAL A 69 3.92 20.45 -6.00
N GLU A 70 3.01 21.02 -5.24
CA GLU A 70 1.61 20.61 -5.19
C GLU A 70 0.99 20.52 -6.58
N ASP A 71 0.14 19.52 -6.79
CA ASP A 71 -0.51 19.19 -8.06
C ASP A 71 0.46 18.93 -9.23
N SER A 72 1.73 18.64 -8.94
CA SER A 72 2.76 18.35 -9.94
C SER A 72 3.36 16.95 -9.74
N TRP A 73 4.32 16.60 -10.60
CA TRP A 73 5.01 15.32 -10.51
C TRP A 73 6.47 15.45 -10.95
N VAL A 74 7.29 14.53 -10.44
CA VAL A 74 8.66 14.28 -10.91
C VAL A 74 8.71 12.87 -11.49
N ASP A 75 9.06 12.77 -12.76
CA ASP A 75 9.33 11.52 -13.45
C ASP A 75 10.84 11.26 -13.51
N VAL A 76 11.24 10.02 -13.32
CA VAL A 76 12.59 9.54 -13.62
C VAL A 76 12.52 8.26 -14.45
N TYR A 77 13.58 7.97 -15.18
CA TYR A 77 13.65 6.82 -16.07
C TYR A 77 14.71 5.82 -15.62
N TYR A 78 14.32 4.57 -15.48
CA TYR A 78 15.23 3.48 -15.15
C TYR A 78 15.28 2.48 -16.29
N THR A 79 16.47 2.21 -16.83
CA THR A 79 16.68 1.11 -17.77
C THR A 79 17.32 -0.05 -17.05
N ALA A 80 16.64 -1.19 -17.03
CA ALA A 80 17.07 -2.34 -16.25
C ALA A 80 18.25 -3.05 -16.91
N ALA A 81 19.37 -3.16 -16.19
CA ALA A 81 20.52 -3.93 -16.67
C ALA A 81 20.28 -5.45 -16.59
N ILE A 82 19.56 -5.89 -15.56
CA ILE A 82 19.22 -7.29 -15.31
C ILE A 82 17.72 -7.43 -15.01
N THR A 83 17.18 -8.62 -15.24
CA THR A 83 15.81 -8.94 -14.82
C THR A 83 15.78 -9.19 -13.31
N GLY A 84 14.80 -8.61 -12.62
CA GLY A 84 14.60 -8.80 -11.19
C GLY A 84 13.61 -7.80 -10.59
N ASP A 85 13.24 -8.03 -9.34
CA ASP A 85 12.37 -7.12 -8.61
C ASP A 85 13.13 -5.89 -8.10
N VAL A 86 12.47 -4.74 -8.18
CA VAL A 86 12.97 -3.44 -7.76
C VAL A 86 12.04 -2.88 -6.69
N ALA A 87 12.59 -2.53 -5.54
CA ALA A 87 11.89 -1.82 -4.49
C ALA A 87 12.00 -0.31 -4.71
N VAL A 88 10.86 0.38 -4.58
CA VAL A 88 10.72 1.82 -4.67
C VAL A 88 10.04 2.28 -3.39
N VAL A 89 10.77 2.99 -2.53
CA VAL A 89 10.25 3.41 -1.22
C VAL A 89 10.40 4.91 -1.07
N LEU A 90 9.26 5.59 -0.99
CA LEU A 90 9.10 7.03 -0.86
C LEU A 90 9.05 7.43 0.62
N SER A 91 9.65 8.56 0.93
CA SER A 91 9.44 9.27 2.19
C SER A 91 9.51 10.77 1.96
N SER A 92 8.57 11.50 2.55
CA SER A 92 8.45 12.95 2.46
C SER A 92 7.58 13.47 3.61
N ALA A 93 7.73 14.75 3.96
CA ALA A 93 6.85 15.42 4.91
C ALA A 93 5.69 16.18 4.23
N ALA A 94 5.56 16.09 2.91
CA ALA A 94 4.35 16.53 2.21
C ALA A 94 3.12 15.73 2.67
N GLU A 95 1.93 16.27 2.43
CA GLU A 95 0.68 15.68 2.91
C GLU A 95 0.39 14.35 2.23
N ASN A 96 0.37 14.34 0.89
CA ASN A 96 0.07 13.16 0.10
C ASN A 96 0.89 13.16 -1.20
N LEU A 97 1.89 12.27 -1.25
CA LEU A 97 2.62 11.95 -2.46
C LEU A 97 2.44 10.48 -2.79
N ASP A 98 2.12 10.21 -4.06
CA ASP A 98 1.93 8.89 -4.61
C ASP A 98 3.10 8.44 -5.50
N LEU A 99 3.45 7.16 -5.43
CA LEU A 99 4.33 6.46 -6.34
C LEU A 99 3.56 5.80 -7.48
N LEU A 100 4.07 5.97 -8.70
CA LEU A 100 3.59 5.25 -9.87
C LEU A 100 4.77 4.72 -10.69
N VAL A 101 4.76 3.42 -10.97
CA VAL A 101 5.67 2.78 -11.92
C VAL A 101 4.90 2.33 -13.14
N SER A 102 5.40 2.72 -14.31
CA SER A 102 4.82 2.37 -15.60
C SER A 102 5.89 1.96 -16.60
N ASP A 103 5.45 1.44 -17.75
CA ASP A 103 6.33 1.32 -18.90
C ASP A 103 6.87 2.70 -19.36
N PHE A 104 7.83 2.69 -20.29
CA PHE A 104 8.42 3.93 -20.81
C PHE A 104 7.38 4.92 -21.38
N THR A 105 6.27 4.41 -21.94
CA THR A 105 5.23 5.26 -22.53
C THR A 105 4.33 5.91 -21.50
N GLY A 106 4.28 5.36 -20.28
CA GLY A 106 3.36 5.76 -19.23
C GLY A 106 1.93 5.29 -19.46
N LEU A 107 1.68 4.42 -20.45
CA LEU A 107 0.34 3.92 -20.78
C LEU A 107 -0.03 2.67 -20.00
N ASN A 108 0.97 1.87 -19.60
CA ASN A 108 0.75 0.65 -18.82
C ASN A 108 1.33 0.83 -17.42
N THR A 109 0.45 0.96 -16.42
CA THR A 109 0.81 0.94 -15.00
C THR A 109 1.23 -0.47 -14.60
N LEU A 110 2.37 -0.58 -13.92
CA LEU A 110 2.93 -1.83 -13.41
C LEU A 110 2.77 -1.96 -11.89
N ALA A 111 2.87 -0.83 -11.19
CA ALA A 111 2.63 -0.72 -9.76
C ALA A 111 2.27 0.73 -9.43
N SER A 112 1.38 0.93 -8.47
CA SER A 112 1.04 2.24 -7.93
C SER A 112 0.67 2.09 -6.47
N SER A 113 1.01 3.08 -5.66
CA SER A 113 0.42 3.27 -4.35
C SER A 113 -0.80 4.19 -4.47
N LYS A 114 -1.67 4.15 -3.47
CA LYS A 114 -2.88 4.98 -3.37
C LYS A 114 -3.06 5.47 -1.93
N GLY A 115 -1.96 5.57 -1.18
CA GLY A 115 -2.02 5.88 0.25
C GLY A 115 -2.29 7.36 0.46
N ASP A 116 -2.96 7.71 1.55
CA ASP A 116 -3.20 9.12 1.89
C ASP A 116 -2.00 9.79 2.59
N THR A 117 -0.79 9.23 2.46
CA THR A 117 0.43 9.73 3.11
C THR A 117 1.62 9.67 2.18
N SER A 118 2.68 10.43 2.47
CA SER A 118 3.90 10.45 1.65
C SER A 118 4.99 9.46 2.09
N ASP A 119 4.61 8.39 2.81
CA ASP A 119 5.49 7.27 3.16
C ASP A 119 4.95 6.00 2.49
N GLU A 120 5.54 5.62 1.36
CA GLU A 120 4.95 4.62 0.49
C GLU A 120 5.98 3.63 -0.01
N ARG A 121 5.54 2.42 -0.36
CA ARG A 121 6.43 1.36 -0.82
C ARG A 121 5.78 0.55 -1.93
N LEU A 122 6.55 0.27 -2.97
CA LEU A 122 6.14 -0.55 -4.11
C LEU A 122 7.26 -1.50 -4.52
N VAL A 123 6.87 -2.63 -5.11
CA VAL A 123 7.79 -3.55 -5.78
C VAL A 123 7.27 -3.86 -7.17
N PHE A 124 8.09 -3.62 -8.19
CA PHE A 124 7.79 -4.03 -9.56
C PHE A 124 8.89 -4.92 -10.11
N THR A 125 8.52 -5.75 -11.09
CA THR A 125 9.46 -6.67 -11.75
C THR A 125 10.01 -6.00 -12.99
N ALA A 126 11.30 -5.70 -12.99
CA ALA A 126 12.00 -5.12 -14.12
C ALA A 126 12.58 -6.23 -15.01
N THR A 127 12.51 -6.06 -16.33
CA THR A 127 13.06 -6.97 -17.34
C THR A 127 14.29 -6.33 -17.97
N SER A 128 15.39 -7.08 -18.08
CA SER A 128 16.64 -6.59 -18.68
C SER A 128 16.41 -5.94 -20.05
N GLY A 129 16.97 -4.75 -20.26
CA GLY A 129 16.88 -3.98 -21.48
C GLY A 129 15.64 -3.10 -21.61
N PHE A 130 14.64 -3.24 -20.74
CA PHE A 130 13.45 -2.39 -20.75
C PHE A 130 13.67 -1.12 -19.92
N THR A 131 13.07 -0.02 -20.39
CA THR A 131 13.03 1.25 -19.68
C THR A 131 11.66 1.45 -19.03
N TYR A 132 11.69 1.89 -17.79
CA TYR A 132 10.54 2.14 -16.93
C TYR A 132 10.49 3.59 -16.53
N ARG A 133 9.28 4.12 -16.35
CA ARG A 133 9.04 5.44 -15.78
C ARG A 133 8.60 5.28 -14.34
N VAL A 134 9.33 5.92 -13.44
CA VAL A 134 8.97 6.01 -12.02
C VAL A 134 8.56 7.45 -11.76
N ARG A 135 7.37 7.65 -11.21
CA ARG A 135 6.78 8.94 -10.94
C ARG A 135 6.55 9.07 -9.44
N VAL A 136 6.93 10.24 -8.91
CA VAL A 136 6.44 10.75 -7.63
C VAL A 136 5.45 11.87 -7.97
N LYS A 137 4.18 11.70 -7.63
CA LYS A 137 3.11 12.66 -7.89
C LYS A 137 2.67 13.28 -6.57
N SER A 138 2.42 14.58 -6.55
CA SER A 138 1.69 15.21 -5.44
C SER A 138 0.19 15.13 -5.71
N GLU A 139 -0.54 14.47 -4.81
CA GLU A 139 -2.00 14.60 -4.69
C GLU A 139 -2.38 15.61 -3.60
N GLY A 140 -1.42 16.02 -2.76
CA GLY A 140 -1.58 17.08 -1.77
C GLY A 140 -0.25 17.59 -1.20
N GLY A 141 -0.10 18.92 -1.15
CA GLY A 141 1.06 19.57 -0.54
C GLY A 141 2.35 19.53 -1.38
N SER A 142 3.38 20.23 -0.89
CA SER A 142 4.70 20.34 -1.55
C SER A 142 5.81 20.11 -0.53
N ASP A 143 6.79 19.27 -0.85
CA ASP A 143 8.02 19.16 -0.04
C ASP A 143 9.16 18.48 -0.84
N ASN A 144 10.33 18.41 -0.20
CA ASN A 144 11.40 17.52 -0.58
C ASN A 144 10.99 16.08 -0.29
N PHE A 145 11.31 15.19 -1.22
CA PHE A 145 11.13 13.77 -1.07
C PHE A 145 12.44 13.01 -1.22
N GLN A 146 12.46 11.82 -0.66
CA GLN A 146 13.48 10.81 -0.90
C GLN A 146 12.84 9.55 -1.45
N VAL A 147 13.45 8.94 -2.47
CA VAL A 147 13.08 7.61 -2.96
C VAL A 147 14.28 6.68 -2.86
N ARG A 148 14.18 5.65 -2.02
CA ARG A 148 15.09 4.51 -2.08
C ARG A 148 14.72 3.68 -3.30
N PHE A 149 15.64 3.60 -4.25
CA PHE A 149 15.45 2.89 -5.52
C PHE A 149 16.51 1.81 -5.64
N ALA A 150 16.17 0.57 -5.27
CA ALA A 150 17.14 -0.50 -5.09
C ALA A 150 16.63 -1.86 -5.59
N ALA A 151 17.54 -2.80 -5.80
CA ALA A 151 17.16 -4.20 -5.96
C ALA A 151 16.32 -4.62 -4.74
N ALA A 152 15.18 -5.27 -4.97
CA ALA A 152 14.21 -5.52 -3.92
C ALA A 152 14.82 -6.38 -2.79
N ASN A 153 14.65 -5.92 -1.55
CA ASN A 153 15.16 -6.55 -0.35
C ASN A 153 14.31 -6.11 0.87
N ARG A 154 14.43 -6.85 1.96
CA ARG A 154 13.62 -6.68 3.16
C ARG A 154 13.91 -5.37 3.89
N GLU A 155 15.20 -5.00 4.03
CA GLU A 155 15.61 -3.77 4.71
C GLU A 155 15.12 -2.51 3.98
N THR A 156 15.26 -2.42 2.65
CA THR A 156 14.76 -1.28 1.86
C THR A 156 13.26 -1.10 2.04
N LEU A 157 12.49 -2.20 2.05
CA LEU A 157 11.04 -2.16 2.28
C LEU A 157 10.64 -1.96 3.76
N GLY A 158 11.60 -1.95 4.68
CA GLY A 158 11.33 -1.83 6.12
C GLY A 158 10.58 -3.04 6.71
N LEU A 159 10.75 -4.24 6.15
CA LEU A 159 10.10 -5.45 6.64
C LEU A 159 10.80 -5.96 7.90
N THR A 160 10.01 -6.23 8.95
CA THR A 160 10.46 -6.98 10.13
C THR A 160 10.69 -8.45 9.81
N GLU A 161 11.31 -9.22 10.71
CA GLU A 161 11.68 -10.63 10.50
C GLU A 161 10.54 -11.54 10.02
N ASN A 162 9.29 -11.27 10.44
CA ASN A 162 8.13 -12.12 10.17
C ASN A 162 7.10 -11.47 9.22
N GLU A 163 7.47 -10.34 8.61
CA GLU A 163 6.68 -9.70 7.56
C GLU A 163 7.14 -10.17 6.19
N TYR A 164 6.19 -10.36 5.28
CA TYR A 164 6.44 -10.80 3.92
C TYR A 164 5.69 -9.91 2.96
N PHE A 165 6.37 -9.43 1.93
CA PHE A 165 5.74 -8.67 0.86
C PHE A 165 5.18 -9.65 -0.17
N VAL A 166 3.88 -9.55 -0.41
CA VAL A 166 3.14 -10.43 -1.32
C VAL A 166 2.60 -9.60 -2.45
N LYS A 167 2.81 -10.05 -3.69
CA LYS A 167 2.17 -9.46 -4.87
C LYS A 167 0.98 -10.31 -5.28
N PHE A 168 -0.16 -9.68 -5.47
CA PHE A 168 -1.40 -10.29 -5.93
C PHE A 168 -1.71 -9.89 -7.36
N THR A 169 -2.20 -10.85 -8.13
CA THR A 169 -3.03 -10.60 -9.31
C THR A 169 -4.47 -10.78 -8.90
N THR A 170 -5.29 -9.77 -9.16
CA THR A 170 -6.72 -9.81 -8.91
C THR A 170 -7.47 -10.15 -10.21
N SER A 171 -8.66 -10.71 -10.08
CA SER A 171 -9.56 -10.91 -11.21
C SER A 171 -11.03 -10.89 -10.77
N ASN A 172 -11.93 -10.71 -11.74
CA ASN A 172 -13.38 -10.76 -11.59
C ASN A 172 -13.97 -9.65 -10.72
N ASP A 173 -13.83 -8.39 -11.14
CA ASP A 173 -14.46 -7.26 -10.47
C ASP A 173 -15.95 -7.17 -10.85
N THR A 174 -16.83 -7.31 -9.86
CA THR A 174 -18.26 -7.05 -10.06
C THR A 174 -18.56 -5.70 -9.41
N ASP A 175 -18.91 -4.69 -10.20
CA ASP A 175 -19.22 -3.35 -9.69
C ASP A 175 -20.69 -3.21 -9.25
N CYS A 176 -20.99 -2.12 -8.55
CA CYS A 176 -22.27 -1.64 -8.02
C CYS A 176 -23.48 -1.72 -8.96
N VAL A 177 -23.27 -1.87 -10.27
CA VAL A 177 -24.32 -1.94 -11.29
C VAL A 177 -24.58 -3.36 -11.81
N GLY A 178 -23.97 -4.38 -11.20
CA GLY A 178 -24.12 -5.79 -11.60
C GLY A 178 -23.53 -6.08 -12.99
N LEU A 179 -22.73 -5.16 -13.51
CA LEU A 179 -21.95 -5.35 -14.73
C LEU A 179 -20.63 -5.98 -14.29
N GLY A 180 -20.55 -7.31 -14.39
CA GLY A 180 -19.29 -8.01 -14.17
C GLY A 180 -18.28 -7.60 -15.23
N TYR A 181 -17.14 -7.06 -14.81
CA TYR A 181 -16.01 -6.78 -15.69
C TYR A 181 -14.76 -7.45 -15.11
N THR A 182 -14.05 -8.24 -15.91
CA THR A 182 -12.76 -8.77 -15.47
C THR A 182 -11.70 -7.67 -15.57
N LEU A 183 -11.56 -6.87 -14.52
CA LEU A 183 -10.36 -6.06 -14.31
C LEU A 183 -9.28 -6.96 -13.70
N LYS A 184 -8.06 -6.86 -14.24
CA LYS A 184 -6.88 -7.45 -13.63
C LYS A 184 -6.03 -6.30 -13.12
N SER A 185 -5.93 -6.14 -11.80
CA SER A 185 -4.98 -5.25 -11.16
C SER A 185 -3.83 -6.08 -10.57
N THR A 186 -2.70 -5.40 -10.33
CA THR A 186 -1.65 -5.92 -9.46
C THR A 186 -1.70 -5.13 -8.17
N GLU A 187 -1.76 -5.84 -7.06
CA GLU A 187 -1.82 -5.28 -5.72
C GLU A 187 -0.75 -5.90 -4.85
N SER A 188 -0.49 -5.30 -3.69
CA SER A 188 0.49 -5.83 -2.77
C SER A 188 0.11 -5.62 -1.33
N LEU A 189 0.41 -6.62 -0.50
CA LEU A 189 0.23 -6.56 0.94
C LEU A 189 1.53 -6.95 1.63
N VAL A 190 1.78 -6.37 2.79
CA VAL A 190 2.73 -6.97 3.75
C VAL A 190 1.92 -7.86 4.69
N ILE A 191 2.30 -9.12 4.84
CA ILE A 191 1.59 -10.09 5.68
C ILE A 191 2.51 -10.59 6.78
N ASN A 192 2.02 -10.59 8.01
CA ASN A 192 2.69 -11.20 9.15
C ASN A 192 1.78 -12.28 9.76
N TRP A 193 1.92 -13.51 9.25
CA TRP A 193 1.15 -14.66 9.74
C TRP A 193 1.40 -14.96 11.22
N LYS A 194 2.64 -14.77 11.70
CA LYS A 194 3.06 -15.08 13.07
C LYS A 194 2.44 -14.13 14.10
N ASN A 195 2.26 -12.87 13.74
CA ASN A 195 1.69 -11.84 14.61
C ASN A 195 0.23 -11.50 14.27
N GLY A 196 -0.33 -12.09 13.21
CA GLY A 196 -1.76 -12.03 12.93
C GLY A 196 -2.24 -10.72 12.30
N TYR A 197 -1.51 -10.16 11.35
CA TYR A 197 -1.92 -8.91 10.67
C TYR A 197 -1.45 -8.83 9.22
N ILE A 198 -2.08 -7.93 8.46
CA ILE A 198 -1.57 -7.38 7.20
C ILE A 198 -1.30 -5.88 7.34
N ILE A 199 -0.48 -5.35 6.45
CA ILE A 199 -0.38 -3.93 6.15
C ILE A 199 -0.76 -3.77 4.68
N ASN A 200 -1.83 -3.01 4.44
CA ASN A 200 -2.20 -2.55 3.11
C ASN A 200 -1.82 -1.07 3.03
N GLU A 201 -0.82 -0.76 2.20
CA GLU A 201 -0.20 0.57 2.13
C GLU A 201 0.34 1.02 3.50
N ASN A 202 -0.43 1.84 4.23
CA ASN A 202 -0.09 2.35 5.55
C ASN A 202 -1.09 1.94 6.64
N GLU A 203 -2.13 1.18 6.27
CA GLU A 203 -3.13 0.69 7.21
C GLU A 203 -2.81 -0.73 7.67
N ARG A 204 -2.80 -0.92 8.99
CA ARG A 204 -2.60 -2.23 9.60
C ARG A 204 -3.95 -2.83 9.99
N MET A 205 -4.29 -3.97 9.40
CA MET A 205 -5.49 -4.74 9.73
C MET A 205 -5.11 -6.05 10.40
N ASN A 206 -5.75 -6.37 11.53
CA ASN A 206 -5.50 -7.62 12.24
C ASN A 206 -6.40 -8.74 11.72
N PHE A 207 -5.94 -9.99 11.83
CA PHE A 207 -6.78 -11.14 11.50
C PHE A 207 -7.97 -11.22 12.47
N SER A 208 -9.16 -11.42 11.92
CA SER A 208 -10.39 -11.67 12.69
C SER A 208 -10.48 -13.14 13.09
N SER A 209 -10.03 -14.06 12.23
CA SER A 209 -9.96 -15.49 12.55
C SER A 209 -8.90 -16.24 11.72
N VAL A 210 -8.54 -17.44 12.17
CA VAL A 210 -7.61 -18.35 11.48
C VAL A 210 -8.12 -19.78 11.51
N SER A 211 -7.92 -20.51 10.42
CA SER A 211 -8.21 -21.95 10.30
C SER A 211 -7.18 -22.61 9.40
N GLY A 212 -6.33 -23.47 9.98
CA GLY A 212 -5.19 -24.05 9.25
C GLY A 212 -4.23 -22.95 8.77
N THR A 213 -4.00 -22.87 7.45
CA THR A 213 -3.17 -21.83 6.81
C THR A 213 -4.00 -20.71 6.18
N THR A 214 -5.31 -20.67 6.47
CA THR A 214 -6.23 -19.62 6.05
C THR A 214 -6.44 -18.61 7.17
N PHE A 215 -6.33 -17.33 6.85
CA PHE A 215 -6.79 -16.25 7.73
C PHE A 215 -7.96 -15.50 7.10
N VAL A 216 -8.74 -14.85 7.96
CA VAL A 216 -9.85 -13.98 7.58
C VAL A 216 -9.68 -12.64 8.28
N ILE A 217 -9.93 -11.55 7.56
CA ILE A 217 -10.14 -10.20 8.09
C ILE A 217 -11.58 -9.82 7.79
N GLU A 218 -12.30 -9.39 8.81
CA GLU A 218 -13.69 -8.97 8.73
C GLU A 218 -13.85 -7.62 9.41
N GLU A 219 -14.39 -6.66 8.67
CA GLU A 219 -14.73 -5.34 9.20
C GLU A 219 -16.17 -5.00 8.85
N ASN A 220 -16.93 -4.54 9.84
CA ASN A 220 -18.28 -4.08 9.64
C ASN A 220 -18.42 -2.71 10.26
N SER A 221 -18.81 -1.72 9.46
CA SER A 221 -19.03 -0.35 9.93
C SER A 221 -20.39 0.17 9.47
N ASN A 222 -20.95 1.05 10.28
CA ASN A 222 -22.15 1.79 9.96
C ASN A 222 -21.90 3.25 10.32
N ASP A 223 -21.93 4.12 9.32
CA ASP A 223 -21.60 5.54 9.45
C ASP A 223 -22.63 6.42 8.74
N THR A 224 -22.69 7.69 9.09
CA THR A 224 -23.53 8.70 8.42
C THR A 224 -22.64 9.75 7.77
N ILE A 225 -22.39 9.59 6.46
CA ILE A 225 -21.55 10.51 5.69
C ILE A 225 -22.46 11.45 4.90
N LEU A 226 -22.33 12.77 5.12
CA LEU A 226 -23.13 13.79 4.41
C LEU A 226 -24.66 13.57 4.52
N GLY A 227 -25.13 12.97 5.61
CA GLY A 227 -26.55 12.65 5.82
C GLY A 227 -27.01 11.33 5.18
N LEU A 228 -26.09 10.55 4.60
CA LEU A 228 -26.34 9.22 4.03
C LEU A 228 -25.89 8.15 5.02
N ASN A 229 -26.82 7.28 5.42
CA ASN A 229 -26.44 6.08 6.17
C ASN A 229 -25.69 5.15 5.24
N THR A 230 -24.47 4.80 5.63
CA THR A 230 -23.53 3.96 4.89
C THR A 230 -23.22 2.74 5.74
N VAL A 231 -23.55 1.56 5.24
CA VAL A 231 -23.13 0.28 5.85
C VAL A 231 -22.02 -0.29 4.99
N ASN A 232 -20.87 -0.59 5.59
CA ASN A 232 -19.77 -1.30 4.93
C ASN A 232 -19.56 -2.65 5.62
N ASN A 233 -19.58 -3.72 4.83
CA ASN A 233 -19.15 -5.05 5.24
C ASN A 233 -17.96 -5.42 4.38
N TYR A 234 -16.83 -5.74 5.01
CA TYR A 234 -15.59 -6.15 4.35
C TYR A 234 -15.19 -7.54 4.85
N ASN A 235 -14.77 -8.40 3.92
CA ASN A 235 -14.24 -9.72 4.20
C ASN A 235 -13.07 -10.01 3.26
N LEU A 236 -11.89 -10.24 3.81
CA LEU A 236 -10.74 -10.77 3.10
C LEU A 236 -10.41 -12.15 3.64
N GLN A 237 -10.38 -13.15 2.76
CA GLN A 237 -9.99 -14.51 3.11
C GLN A 237 -8.83 -14.94 2.23
N LEU A 238 -7.68 -15.25 2.84
CA LEU A 238 -6.47 -15.67 2.13
C LEU A 238 -5.89 -16.94 2.74
N THR A 239 -5.47 -17.87 1.88
CA THR A 239 -4.87 -19.15 2.25
C THR A 239 -3.44 -19.23 1.73
N LEU A 240 -2.50 -19.56 2.61
CA LEU A 240 -1.09 -19.73 2.29
C LEU A 240 -0.75 -21.21 2.02
N ASP A 241 -0.03 -21.45 0.94
CA ASP A 241 0.85 -22.62 0.78
C ASP A 241 2.27 -22.22 1.20
N ALA A 242 2.71 -22.72 2.35
CA ALA A 242 3.97 -22.33 2.98
C ALA A 242 5.21 -22.90 2.27
N GLU A 243 5.03 -23.96 1.47
CA GLU A 243 6.14 -24.58 0.73
C GLU A 243 6.44 -23.79 -0.54
N THR A 244 5.40 -23.34 -1.24
CA THR A 244 5.53 -22.63 -2.52
C THR A 244 5.50 -21.11 -2.39
N GLY A 245 4.98 -20.59 -1.27
CA GLY A 245 4.73 -19.17 -1.08
C GLY A 245 3.52 -18.66 -1.87
N LEU A 246 2.76 -19.55 -2.51
CA LEU A 246 1.53 -19.21 -3.22
C LEU A 246 0.43 -18.89 -2.22
N ILE A 247 -0.33 -17.86 -2.54
CA ILE A 247 -1.47 -17.41 -1.75
C ILE A 247 -2.68 -17.34 -2.66
N SER A 248 -3.81 -17.86 -2.21
CA SER A 248 -5.06 -17.81 -2.95
C SER A 248 -6.20 -17.46 -2.02
N GLY A 249 -7.18 -16.74 -2.56
CA GLY A 249 -8.39 -16.42 -1.81
C GLY A 249 -9.21 -15.36 -2.51
N SER A 250 -9.96 -14.61 -1.72
CA SER A 250 -10.89 -13.61 -2.24
C SER A 250 -11.09 -12.47 -1.27
N GLU A 251 -11.41 -11.33 -1.83
CA GLU A 251 -11.95 -10.18 -1.14
C GLU A 251 -13.44 -10.04 -1.49
N PHE A 252 -14.23 -9.66 -0.51
CA PHE A 252 -15.62 -9.27 -0.67
C PHE A 252 -15.86 -7.98 0.10
N SER A 253 -16.46 -7.00 -0.56
CA SER A 253 -16.98 -5.81 0.12
C SER A 253 -18.39 -5.49 -0.33
N GLU A 254 -19.21 -5.08 0.64
CA GLU A 254 -20.57 -4.61 0.40
C GLU A 254 -20.72 -3.23 1.02
N LYS A 255 -21.18 -2.28 0.21
CA LYS A 255 -21.43 -0.91 0.62
C LYS A 255 -22.86 -0.50 0.26
N ALA A 256 -23.68 -0.22 1.26
CA ALA A 256 -25.07 0.19 1.08
C ALA A 256 -25.24 1.67 1.44
N TYR A 257 -25.87 2.44 0.55
CA TYR A 257 -26.24 3.85 0.77
C TYR A 257 -27.75 3.98 0.86
N ALA A 258 -28.25 4.63 1.90
CA ALA A 258 -29.67 4.96 2.02
C ALA A 258 -29.91 6.47 1.97
N TYR A 259 -30.78 6.93 1.05
CA TYR A 259 -31.26 8.31 0.97
C TYR A 259 -32.74 8.37 0.68
N ALA A 260 -33.50 9.12 1.50
CA ALA A 260 -34.90 9.45 1.26
C ALA A 260 -35.85 8.25 0.94
N GLY A 261 -35.50 7.03 1.37
CA GLY A 261 -36.28 5.81 1.14
C GLY A 261 -35.76 4.89 0.04
N ASP A 262 -34.80 5.35 -0.77
CA ASP A 262 -34.10 4.53 -1.77
C ASP A 262 -32.78 3.99 -1.20
N SER A 263 -32.45 2.74 -1.55
CA SER A 263 -31.18 2.09 -1.18
C SER A 263 -30.40 1.67 -2.42
N ILE A 264 -29.13 2.06 -2.49
CA ILE A 264 -28.18 1.56 -3.49
C ILE A 264 -27.20 0.64 -2.80
N GLU A 265 -27.11 -0.60 -3.25
CA GLU A 265 -26.14 -1.59 -2.77
C GLU A 265 -25.04 -1.77 -3.80
N CYS A 266 -23.81 -1.59 -3.37
CA CYS A 266 -22.59 -1.92 -4.09
C CYS A 266 -22.02 -3.20 -3.53
N ARG A 267 -21.74 -4.19 -4.37
CA ARG A 267 -21.08 -5.43 -3.96
C ARG A 267 -19.90 -5.68 -4.87
N LEU A 268 -18.72 -5.68 -4.29
CA LEU A 268 -17.46 -6.05 -4.91
C LEU A 268 -17.07 -7.45 -4.43
N SER A 269 -16.67 -8.29 -5.36
CA SER A 269 -16.03 -9.56 -5.08
C SER A 269 -14.81 -9.66 -5.98
N ILE A 270 -13.66 -10.03 -5.44
CA ILE A 270 -12.40 -10.13 -6.17
C ILE A 270 -11.75 -11.47 -5.85
N ASP A 271 -11.39 -12.21 -6.88
CA ASP A 271 -10.53 -13.39 -6.74
C ASP A 271 -9.07 -12.93 -6.71
N MET A 272 -8.30 -13.41 -5.74
CA MET A 272 -6.90 -13.05 -5.52
C MET A 272 -6.00 -14.26 -5.64
N THR A 273 -4.96 -14.16 -6.46
CA THR A 273 -3.83 -15.10 -6.48
C THR A 273 -2.55 -14.33 -6.31
N GLY A 274 -1.77 -14.66 -5.29
CA GLY A 274 -0.52 -13.99 -4.97
C GLY A 274 0.65 -14.92 -4.74
N LEU A 275 1.83 -14.32 -4.65
CA LEU A 275 3.08 -14.99 -4.36
C LEU A 275 3.90 -14.11 -3.41
N ILE A 276 4.52 -14.74 -2.40
CA ILE A 276 5.55 -14.10 -1.58
C ILE A 276 6.74 -13.75 -2.50
N VAL A 277 7.13 -12.47 -2.50
CA VAL A 277 8.30 -12.00 -3.25
C VAL A 277 9.46 -11.59 -2.35
N LEU A 278 9.17 -11.18 -1.10
CA LEU A 278 10.15 -10.84 -0.07
C LEU A 278 9.64 -11.18 1.32
#